data_AF-A0A1Q5M0K8-F1
#
_entry.id   AF-A0A1Q5M0K8-F1
#
_cell.length_a   1.000
_cell.length_b   1.000
_cell.length_c   1.000
_cell.angle_alpha   90.00
_cell.angle_beta   90.00
_cell.angle_gamma   90.00
#
_symmetry.space_group_name_H-M   'P 1'
#
loop_
_entity.id
_entity.type
_entity.pdbx_description
1 polymer ?
#
loop_
_entity_poly.entity_id
_entity_poly.type
_entity_poly.pdbx_seq_one_letter_code
_entity_poly.pdbx_strand_id
1 'polypeptide(L)' 'MCVRCDRLTETPVLVAEVQAGSGPGFNVYACEECAPRVRRPPDALDLLATGWHDRPPEDEPVR' A
#
# COMPACT_ATOMS: atom_id res chain seq x y z
N MET A 1 11.98 -12.57 1.54
CA MET A 1 12.72 -11.34 1.19
C MET A 1 12.15 -10.18 1.98
N CYS A 2 13.00 -9.35 2.60
CA CYS A 2 12.56 -8.15 3.33
C CYS A 2 12.54 -6.93 2.41
N VAL A 3 11.40 -6.23 2.32
CA VAL A 3 11.23 -5.03 1.47
C VAL A 3 12.20 -3.88 1.79
N ARG A 4 12.77 -3.84 2.99
CA ARG A 4 13.64 -2.74 3.45
C ARG A 4 15.13 -3.02 3.28
N CYS A 5 15.58 -4.22 3.64
CA CYS A 5 17.02 -4.56 3.62
C CYS A 5 17.39 -5.63 2.58
N ASP A 6 16.42 -6.09 1.79
CA ASP A 6 16.58 -7.06 0.70
C ASP A 6 17.12 -8.45 1.10
N ARG A 7 17.28 -8.72 2.40
CA ARG A 7 17.70 -10.04 2.90
C ARG A 7 16.52 -11.01 2.96
N LEU A 8 16.78 -12.29 2.70
CA LEU A 8 15.85 -13.37 3.05
C LEU A 8 15.77 -13.50 4.59
N THR A 9 14.58 -13.88 5.07
CA THR A 9 14.30 -14.03 6.50
C THR A 9 13.39 -15.23 6.68
N GLU A 10 13.61 -15.99 7.74
CA GLU A 10 12.74 -17.11 8.14
C GLU A 10 11.54 -16.62 8.95
N THR A 11 11.61 -15.38 9.46
CA THR A 11 10.54 -14.71 10.22
C THR A 11 9.99 -13.49 9.45
N PRO A 12 9.19 -13.69 8.38
CA PRO A 12 8.59 -12.59 7.66
C PRO A 12 7.39 -11.99 8.43
N VAL A 13 7.38 -10.67 8.58
CA VAL A 13 6.28 -9.89 9.15
C VAL A 13 5.54 -9.16 8.02
N LEU A 14 4.22 -9.31 7.93
CA LEU A 14 3.38 -8.56 6.99
C LEU A 14 3.34 -7.09 7.39
N VAL A 15 3.70 -6.19 6.48
CA VAL A 15 3.77 -4.73 6.75
C VAL A 15 2.84 -3.89 5.88
N ALA A 16 2.43 -4.41 4.73
CA ALA A 16 1.42 -3.80 3.88
C ALA A 16 0.75 -4.85 2.98
N GLU A 17 -0.48 -4.57 2.59
CA GLU A 17 -1.21 -5.28 1.55
C GLU A 17 -1.45 -4.27 0.42
N VAL A 18 -1.05 -4.63 -0.79
CA VAL A 18 -1.21 -3.76 -1.97
C VAL A 18 -2.41 -4.25 -2.76
N GLN A 19 -3.46 -3.45 -2.80
CA GLN A 19 -4.62 -3.66 -3.66
C GLN A 19 -4.31 -3.13 -5.06
N ALA A 20 -4.52 -3.96 -6.08
CA ALA A 20 -4.35 -3.56 -7.47
C ALA A 20 -5.68 -3.09 -8.06
N GLY A 21 -5.66 -2.05 -8.90
CA GLY A 21 -6.83 -1.60 -9.66
C GLY A 21 -7.28 -2.62 -10.72
N SER A 22 -6.43 -3.59 -11.05
CA SER A 22 -6.73 -4.74 -11.91
C SER A 22 -5.84 -5.92 -11.54
N GLY A 23 -6.41 -7.13 -11.52
CA GLY A 23 -5.67 -8.35 -11.14
C GLY A 23 -5.52 -8.54 -9.62
N PRO A 24 -4.81 -9.59 -9.18
CA PRO A 24 -4.60 -9.85 -7.77
C PRO A 24 -3.63 -8.84 -7.16
N GLY A 25 -3.96 -8.38 -5.95
CA GLY A 25 -3.02 -7.65 -5.10
C GLY A 25 -1.87 -8.54 -4.61
N PHE A 26 -0.97 -7.96 -3.82
CA PHE A 26 0.13 -8.71 -3.22
C PHE A 26 0.48 -8.22 -1.82
N ASN A 27 1.05 -9.13 -1.04
CA ASN A 27 1.50 -8.88 0.32
C ASN A 27 2.95 -8.42 0.34
N VAL A 28 3.24 -7.41 1.17
CA VAL A 28 4.59 -6.88 1.37
C VAL A 28 5.09 -7.28 2.75
N TYR A 29 6.26 -7.90 2.79
CA TYR A 29 6.87 -8.43 4.01
C TYR A 29 8.18 -7.72 4.37
N ALA A 30 8.47 -7.63 5.67
CA ALA A 30 9.76 -7.22 6.22
C ALA A 30 10.29 -8.29 7.18
N CYS A 31 11.61 -8.31 7.46
CA CYS A 31 12.12 -9.07 8.60
C CYS A 31 11.67 -8.40 9.91
N GLU A 32 11.66 -9.17 10.99
CA GLU A 32 11.28 -8.73 12.34
C GLU A 32 11.99 -7.43 12.76
N GLU A 33 13.31 -7.33 12.52
CA GLU A 33 14.08 -6.12 12.83
C GLU A 33 13.59 -4.89 12.05
N CYS A 34 13.22 -5.06 10.78
CA CYS A 34 12.86 -3.95 9.91
C CYS A 34 11.40 -3.52 10.05
N ALA A 35 10.51 -4.42 10.44
CA ALA A 35 9.06 -4.21 10.43
C ALA A 35 8.60 -2.96 11.20
N PRO A 36 9.08 -2.67 12.43
CA PRO A 36 8.66 -1.48 13.17
C PRO A 36 9.04 -0.14 12.51
N ARG A 37 9.94 -0.19 11.52
CA ARG A 37 10.48 1.00 10.84
C ARG A 37 9.90 1.19 9.44
N VAL A 38 9.05 0.28 8.97
CA VAL A 38 8.35 0.43 7.69
C VAL A 38 7.21 1.42 7.90
N ARG A 39 7.17 2.48 7.09
CA ARG A 39 5.98 3.36 7.08
C ARG A 39 4.85 2.59 6.40
N ARG A 40 3.77 2.34 7.13
CA ARG A 40 2.56 1.75 6.56
C ARG A 40 1.98 2.76 5.56
N PRO A 41 1.79 2.39 4.28
CA PRO A 41 0.98 3.21 3.38
C PRO A 41 -0.47 3.25 3.91
N PRO A 42 -1.22 4.33 3.65
CA PRO A 42 -2.65 4.37 3.99
C PRO A 42 -3.36 3.19 3.32
N ASP A 43 -4.27 2.55 4.05
CA ASP A 43 -5.10 1.51 3.45
C ASP A 43 -6.27 2.10 2.65
N ALA A 44 -7.05 1.24 1.97
CA ALA A 44 -8.13 1.70 1.11
C ALA A 44 -9.19 2.52 1.86
N LEU A 45 -9.43 2.22 3.15
CA LEU A 45 -10.39 2.96 3.96
C LEU A 45 -9.83 4.33 4.36
N ASP A 46 -8.53 4.39 4.70
CA ASP A 46 -7.84 5.66 4.94
C ASP A 46 -7.92 6.57 3.70
N LEU A 47 -7.73 6.00 2.50
CA LEU A 47 -7.82 6.74 1.23
C LEU A 47 -9.26 7.21 0.93
N LEU A 48 -10.25 6.35 1.16
CA LEU A 48 -11.68 6.70 1.04
C LEU A 48 -12.04 7.90 1.93
N ALA A 49 -11.55 7.92 3.17
CA ALA A 49 -11.79 9.01 4.11
C ALA A 49 -11.18 10.35 3.67
N THR A 50 -10.17 10.33 2.79
CA THR A 50 -9.54 11.55 2.26
C THR A 50 -10.24 12.18 1.06
N GLY A 51 -11.39 11.63 0.62
CA GLY A 51 -12.18 12.20 -0.48
C GLY A 51 -11.58 11.94 -1.88
N TRP A 52 -10.67 10.97 -2.02
CA TRP A 52 -10.04 10.65 -3.32
C TRP A 52 -11.05 10.19 -4.39
N HIS A 53 -12.23 9.74 -3.97
CA HIS A 53 -13.32 9.38 -4.87
C HIS A 53 -14.08 10.58 -5.45
N ASP A 54 -13.94 11.77 -4.86
CA ASP A 54 -14.58 12.99 -5.32
C ASP A 54 -13.81 13.67 -6.47
N ARG A 55 -13.11 12.88 -7.29
CA ARG A 55 -12.53 13.41 -8.53
C ARG A 55 -13.69 13.91 -9.39
N PRO A 56 -13.74 15.21 -9.75
CA PRO A 56 -14.81 15.71 -10.61
C PRO A 56 -14.80 14.91 -11.92
N PRO A 57 -15.99 14.59 -12.47
CA PRO A 57 -16.08 13.87 -13.74
C PRO A 57 -15.29 14.63 -14.81
N GLU A 58 -14.50 13.89 -15.60
CA GLU A 58 -13.60 14.44 -16.62
C GLU A 58 -14.35 15.14 -17.79
N ASP A 59 -15.69 15.15 -17.73
CA ASP A 59 -16.62 15.72 -18.69
C ASP A 59 -17.07 17.17 -18.38
N GLU A 60 -16.52 17.86 -17.38
CA GLU A 60 -16.75 19.31 -17.25
C GLU A 60 -15.94 20.03 -18.34
N PRO A 61 -16.58 20.62 -19.37
CA PRO A 61 -15.84 21.34 -20.38
C PRO A 61 -15.15 22.53 -19.72
N VAL A 62 -13.82 22.60 -19.85
CA VAL A 62 -13.05 23.80 -19.53
C VAL A 62 -13.66 24.95 -20.32
N ARG A 63 -14.42 25.81 -19.63
CA ARG A 63 -14.95 27.07 -20.14
C ARG A 63 -14.01 28.21 -19.79
#